data_AF-A0A519CWX4-F1
#
_entry.id   AF-A0A519CWX4-F1
#
_cell.length_a   1.000
_cell.length_b   1.000
_cell.length_c   1.000
_cell.angle_alpha   90.00
_cell.angle_beta   90.00
_cell.angle_gamma   90.00
#
_symmetry.space_group_name_H-M   'P 1'
#
loop_
_entity.id
_entity.type
_entity.pdbx_description
1 polymer ?
#
loop_
_entity_poly.entity_id
_entity_poly.type
_entity_poly.pdbx_seq_one_letter_code
_entity_poly.pdbx_strand_id
1 'polypeptide(L)' 'MARQQLQKCTACGEYGLSTTCAKCGERAQVASPLKWSPEDNLASRRRTMHKVDSKEWVEGLPE' A
#
# COMPACT_ATOMS: atom_id res chain seq x y z
N MET A 1 11.21 -4.01 -14.99
CA MET A 1 11.01 -3.09 -13.84
C MET A 1 12.05 -3.41 -12.79
N ALA A 2 12.92 -2.46 -12.41
CA ALA A 2 13.82 -2.66 -11.28
C ALA A 2 12.98 -2.91 -10.01
N ARG A 3 13.12 -4.09 -9.40
CA ARG A 3 12.48 -4.37 -8.10
C ARG A 3 13.15 -3.49 -7.07
N GLN A 4 12.36 -2.67 -6.37
CA GLN A 4 12.89 -1.98 -5.20
C GLN A 4 13.28 -2.99 -4.13
N GLN A 5 14.48 -2.83 -3.61
CA GLN A 5 15.00 -3.71 -2.56
C GLN A 5 14.60 -3.25 -1.16
N LEU A 6 14.38 -1.95 -0.96
CA LEU A 6 13.97 -1.41 0.34
C LEU A 6 12.55 -1.88 0.72
N GLN A 7 12.47 -2.56 1.86
CA GLN A 7 11.24 -3.00 2.50
C GLN A 7 10.98 -2.18 3.76
N LYS A 8 9.71 -2.05 4.13
CA LYS A 8 9.23 -1.45 5.37
C LYS A 8 8.30 -2.45 6.08
N CYS A 9 8.51 -2.65 7.37
CA CYS A 9 7.66 -3.50 8.20
C CYS A 9 6.23 -2.93 8.29
N THR A 10 5.22 -3.77 8.13
CA THR A 10 3.81 -3.36 8.21
C THR A 10 3.31 -3.15 9.64
N ALA A 11 4.01 -3.70 10.64
CA ALA A 11 3.63 -3.60 12.05
C ALA A 11 4.36 -2.48 12.79
N CYS A 12 5.70 -2.43 12.70
CA CYS A 12 6.52 -1.49 13.47
C CYS A 12 7.14 -0.35 12.63
N GLY A 13 7.04 -0.42 11.30
CA GLY A 13 7.57 0.62 10.41
C GLY A 13 9.09 0.61 10.19
N GLU A 14 9.82 -0.34 10.77
CA GLU A 14 11.27 -0.51 10.57
C GLU A 14 11.63 -0.77 9.10
N TYR A 15 12.75 -0.23 8.62
CA TYR A 15 13.23 -0.43 7.27
C TYR A 15 14.24 -1.58 7.21
N GLY A 16 14.27 -2.28 6.08
CA GLY A 16 15.23 -3.34 5.84
C GLY A 16 15.25 -3.77 4.38
N LEU A 17 16.04 -4.79 4.08
CA LEU A 17 16.14 -5.37 2.73
C LEU A 17 15.51 -6.77 2.65
N SER A 18 15.02 -7.28 3.78
CA SER A 18 14.35 -8.58 3.90
C SER A 18 12.84 -8.40 3.91
N THR A 19 12.11 -9.42 3.45
CA THR A 19 10.64 -9.52 3.57
C THR A 19 10.18 -9.86 4.99
N THR A 20 11.12 -10.13 5.90
CA THR A 20 10.87 -10.37 7.33
C THR A 20 11.57 -9.28 8.14
N CYS A 21 10.83 -8.65 9.05
CA CYS A 21 11.38 -7.60 9.90
C CYS A 21 12.37 -8.18 10.92
N ALA A 22 13.58 -7.63 10.99
CA ALA A 22 14.59 -8.06 11.96
C ALA A 22 14.25 -7.66 13.41
N LYS A 23 13.40 -6.64 13.61
CA LYS A 23 13.03 -6.11 14.92
C LYS A 23 11.87 -6.86 15.58
N CYS A 24 10.82 -7.16 14.81
CA CYS A 24 9.59 -7.76 15.36
C CYS A 24 9.18 -9.08 14.69
N GLY A 25 9.92 -9.57 13.70
CA GLY A 25 9.61 -10.83 12.99
C GLY A 25 8.43 -10.77 12.01
N GLU A 26 7.66 -9.69 12.02
CA GLU A 26 6.50 -9.51 11.12
C GLU A 26 6.90 -9.28 9.67
N ARG A 27 5.90 -9.40 8.79
CA ARG A 27 6.07 -9.20 7.35
C ARG A 27 6.50 -7.75 7.03
N ALA A 28 7.48 -7.63 6.15
CA ALA A 28 7.86 -6.38 5.51
C ALA A 28 7.45 -6.40 4.02
N GLN A 29 7.09 -5.23 3.51
CA GLN A 29 6.68 -5.03 2.12
C GLN A 29 7.44 -3.88 1.48
N VAL A 30 7.36 -3.75 0.16
CA VAL A 30 8.08 -2.70 -0.58
C VAL A 30 7.76 -1.33 0.00
N ALA A 31 8.80 -0.56 0.30
CA ALA A 31 8.65 0.72 0.98
C ALA A 31 8.02 1.81 0.10
N SER A 32 8.28 1.78 -1.21
CA SER A 32 7.71 2.79 -2.10
C SER A 32 6.25 2.51 -2.43
N PRO A 33 5.46 3.58 -2.57
CA PRO A 33 4.11 3.46 -3.09
C PRO A 33 4.12 2.94 -4.53
N LEU A 34 2.94 2.46 -4.94
CA LEU A 34 2.64 2.18 -6.34
C LEU A 34 2.77 3.49 -7.16
N LYS A 35 3.37 3.41 -8.34
CA LYS A 35 3.46 4.56 -9.25
C LYS A 35 2.07 4.94 -9.73
N TRP A 36 1.75 6.23 -9.63
CA TRP A 36 0.54 6.80 -10.22
C TRP A 36 0.75 7.10 -11.71
N SER A 37 -0.29 6.92 -12.53
CA SER A 37 -0.34 7.38 -13.92
C SER A 37 -1.73 7.95 -14.21
N PRO A 38 -1.83 8.99 -15.08
CA PRO A 38 -3.11 9.57 -15.47
C PRO A 38 -4.07 8.54 -16.11
N GLU A 39 -3.51 7.59 -16.86
CA GLU A 39 -4.27 6.61 -17.63
C GLU A 39 -4.83 5.45 -16.79
N ASP A 40 -4.34 5.23 -15.56
CA ASP A 40 -4.55 4.05 -14.71
C ASP A 40 -5.76 3.16 -15.07
N ASN A 41 -5.52 2.22 -15.98
CA ASN A 41 -6.55 1.34 -16.56
C ASN A 41 -7.24 0.45 -15.51
N LEU A 42 -6.61 0.25 -14.35
CA LEU A 42 -7.11 -0.61 -13.28
C LEU A 42 -7.78 0.20 -12.14
N ALA A 43 -7.90 1.52 -12.30
CA ALA A 43 -8.49 2.38 -11.28
C ALA A 43 -9.94 2.01 -10.96
N SER A 44 -10.76 1.66 -11.96
CA SER A 44 -12.15 1.22 -11.76
C SER A 44 -12.24 0.00 -10.85
N ARG A 45 -11.48 -1.05 -11.16
CA ARG A 45 -11.39 -2.28 -10.36
C ARG A 45 -10.92 -1.98 -8.93
N ARG A 46 -9.90 -1.14 -8.78
CA ARG A 46 -9.38 -0.77 -7.45
C ARG A 46 -10.44 -0.03 -6.62
N ARG A 47 -11.18 0.90 -7.23
CA ARG A 47 -12.30 1.61 -6.56
C ARG A 47 -13.40 0.65 -6.10
N THR A 48 -13.79 -0.33 -6.92
CA THR A 48 -14.76 -1.36 -6.53
C THR A 48 -14.26 -2.21 -5.36
N MET A 49 -12.98 -2.62 -5.37
CA MET A 49 -12.39 -3.39 -4.27
C MET A 49 -12.41 -2.63 -2.93
N HIS A 50 -12.25 -1.31 -2.98
CA HIS A 50 -12.29 -0.43 -1.80
C HIS A 50 -13.69 0.11 -1.47
N LYS A 51 -14.73 -0.26 -2.24
CA LYS A 51 -16.11 0.21 -2.07
C LYS A 51 -16.22 1.74 -1.98
N VAL A 52 -15.47 2.44 -2.84
CA VAL A 52 -15.38 3.92 -2.84
C VAL A 52 -16.74 4.58 -3.16
N ASP A 53 -17.64 3.84 -3.79
CA ASP A 53 -19.01 4.24 -4.12
C ASP A 53 -20.01 4.09 -2.96
N SER A 54 -19.60 3.49 -1.82
CA SER A 54 -20.50 3.25 -0.69
C SER A 54 -20.71 4.49 0.17
N LYS A 55 -21.87 4.58 0.83
CA LYS A 55 -22.23 5.72 1.68
C LYS A 55 -21.28 5.85 2.87
N GLU A 56 -20.85 4.70 3.42
CA GLU A 56 -19.92 4.62 4.54
C GLU A 56 -18.53 5.16 4.16
N TRP A 57 -18.11 5.00 2.90
CA TRP A 57 -16.85 5.57 2.44
C TRP A 57 -16.90 7.10 2.39
N VAL A 58 -18.02 7.67 1.93
CA VAL A 58 -18.23 9.14 1.88
C VAL A 58 -18.28 9.74 3.28
N GLU A 59 -18.95 9.08 4.22
CA GLU A 59 -19.06 9.52 5.62
C GLU A 59 -17.71 9.49 6.37
N GLY A 60 -16.74 8.72 5.89
CA GLY A 60 -15.40 8.62 6.49
C GLY A 60 -14.37 9.63 5.95
N LEU A 61 -14.76 10.54 5.05
CA LEU A 61 -13.85 11.55 4.50
C LEU A 61 -13.59 12.66 5.53
N PRO A 62 -12.33 13.10 5.71
CA PRO A 62 -12.03 14.27 6.52
C PRO A 62 -12.59 15.55 5.86
N GLU A 63 -13.03 16.51 6.67
CA GLU A 63 -13.44 17.86 6.24
C GLU A 63 -12.29 18.70 5.67
#